data_AF-R9A403-F1
#
_entry.id   AF-R9A403-F1
#
_cell.length_a   1.000
_cell.length_b   1.000
_cell.length_c   1.000
_cell.angle_alpha   90.00
_cell.angle_beta   90.00
_cell.angle_gamma   90.00
#
_symmetry.space_group_name_H-M   'P 1'
#
loop_
_entity.id
_entity.type
_entity.pdbx_description
1 polymer ?
#
loop_
_entity_poly.entity_id
_entity_poly.type
_entity_poly.pdbx_seq_one_letter_code
_entity_poly.pdbx_strand_id
1 'polypeptide(L)' 'MDPDSGLCAGCFRTIEEIGNWSAMSEEERERIWSELPQRKAGNSLK' A
#
# COMPACT_ATOMS: atom_id res chain seq x y z
N MET A 1 5.92 -9.49 2.96
CA MET A 1 4.81 -8.79 3.64
C MET A 1 5.19 -8.69 5.10
N ASP A 2 4.99 -7.53 5.72
CA ASP A 2 5.10 -7.34 7.17
C ASP A 2 3.94 -8.10 7.84
N PRO A 3 4.23 -9.05 8.76
CA PRO A 3 3.20 -9.90 9.37
C PRO A 3 2.17 -9.12 10.19
N ASP A 4 2.57 -7.98 10.76
CA ASP A 4 1.73 -7.24 11.70
C ASP A 4 0.82 -6.22 11.01
N SER A 5 1.29 -5.58 9.93
CA SER A 5 0.52 -4.58 9.16
C SER A 5 -0.12 -5.16 7.90
N GLY A 6 0.34 -6.32 7.42
CA GLY A 6 -0.12 -6.88 6.14
C GLY A 6 0.37 -6.10 4.91
N LEU A 7 1.35 -5.21 5.07
CA LEU A 7 1.87 -4.36 3.98
C LEU A 7 3.21 -4.87 3.45
N CYS A 8 3.53 -4.54 2.20
CA CYS A 8 4.87 -4.73 1.67
C CYS A 8 5.85 -3.74 2.32
N ALA A 9 6.98 -4.24 2.84
CA ALA A 9 8.01 -3.43 3.50
C ALA A 9 8.69 -2.38 2.59
N GLY A 10 8.57 -2.51 1.26
CA GLY A 10 9.13 -1.55 0.31
C GLY A 10 8.13 -0.51 -0.18
N CYS A 11 6.97 -0.94 -0.64
CA CYS A 11 5.97 -0.06 -1.27
C CYS A 11 4.76 0.26 -0.41
N PHE A 12 4.63 -0.33 0.79
CA PHE A 12 3.55 -0.10 1.75
C PHE A 12 2.13 -0.34 1.18
N ARG A 13 2.05 -1.21 0.16
CA ARG A 13 0.80 -1.73 -0.42
C ARG A 13 0.50 -3.14 0.07
N THR A 14 -0.76 -3.55 0.01
CA THR A 14 -1.16 -4.95 0.25
C THR A 14 -0.83 -5.82 -0.96
N ILE A 15 -0.92 -7.14 -0.80
CA ILE A 15 -0.67 -8.08 -1.91
C ILE A 15 -1.75 -7.97 -2.99
N GLU A 16 -3.00 -7.70 -2.62
CA GLU A 16 -4.11 -7.48 -3.56
C GLU A 16 -3.89 -6.22 -4.38
N GLU A 17 -3.45 -5.13 -3.75
CA GLU A 17 -3.14 -3.88 -4.44
C GLU A 17 -1.99 -4.06 -5.44
N ILE A 18 -0.98 -4.87 -5.10
CA ILE A 18 0.15 -5.16 -5.99
C ILE A 18 -0.31 -6.04 -7.16
N GLY A 19 -1.06 -7.10 -6.87
CA GLY A 19 -1.52 -8.07 -7.88
C GLY A 19 -2.52 -7.49 -8.88
N ASN A 20 -3.39 -6.59 -8.43
CA ASN A 20 -4.45 -6.01 -9.26
C ASN A 20 -4.08 -4.64 -9.84
N TRP A 21 -2.87 -4.14 -9.62
CA TRP A 21 -2.48 -2.76 -9.96
C TRP A 21 -2.79 -2.37 -11.40
N SER A 22 -2.53 -3.27 -12.36
CA SER A 22 -2.78 -3.03 -13.79
C SER A 22 -4.26 -2.97 -14.15
N ALA A 23 -5.13 -3.62 -13.38
CA ALA A 23 -6.57 -3.67 -13.60
C ALA A 23 -7.34 -2.56 -12.87
N MET A 24 -6.72 -1.93 -11.86
CA MET A 24 -7.32 -0.82 -11.12
C MET A 24 -7.57 0.41 -12.01
N SER A 25 -8.65 1.12 -11.71
CA SER A 25 -8.94 2.42 -12.30
C SER A 25 -7.94 3.49 -11.82
N GLU A 26 -7.96 4.65 -12.48
CA GLU A 26 -7.11 5.77 -12.08
C GLU A 26 -7.48 6.28 -10.69
N GLU A 27 -8.78 6.36 -10.39
CA GLU A 27 -9.30 6.80 -9.10
C GLU A 27 -8.89 5.86 -7.95
N GLU A 28 -8.90 4.54 -8.21
CA GLU A 28 -8.43 3.54 -7.24
C GLU A 28 -6.93 3.69 -6.96
N ARG A 29 -6.13 3.90 -8.01
CA ARG A 29 -4.68 4.11 -7.87
C ARG A 29 -4.35 5.41 -7.13
N GLU A 30 -5.06 6.49 -7.44
CA GLU A 30 -4.91 7.78 -6.76
C GLU A 30 -5.22 7.67 -5.27
N ARG A 31 -6.31 6.97 -4.93
CA ARG A 31 -6.66 6.70 -3.53
C ARG A 31 -5.52 5.97 -2.82
N ILE A 32 -5.02 4.88 -3.40
CA ILE A 32 -3.90 4.13 -2.81
C ILE A 32 -2.68 5.03 -2.63
N TRP A 33 -2.31 5.81 -3.65
CA TRP A 33 -1.19 6.75 -3.56
C TRP A 33 -1.34 7.79 -2.46
N SER A 34 -2.55 8.31 -2.24
CA SER A 34 -2.83 9.27 -1.17
C SER A 34 -2.65 8.68 0.23
N GLU A 35 -2.88 7.36 0.39
CA GLU A 35 -2.77 6.66 1.67
C GLU A 35 -1.32 6.19 1.97
N LEU A 36 -0.48 5.98 0.95
CA LEU A 36 0.90 5.47 1.13
C LEU A 36 1.77 6.27 2.11
N PRO A 37 1.77 7.61 2.13
CA PRO A 37 2.59 8.36 3.08
C PRO A 37 2.22 8.05 4.53
N GLN A 38 0.92 7.93 4.81
CA GLN A 38 0.41 7.63 6.16
C GLN A 38 0.77 6.19 6.55
N ARG A 39 0.58 5.23 5.64
CA ARG A 39 0.98 3.83 5.85
C ARG A 39 2.48 3.71 6.13
N LYS A 40 3.32 4.41 5.37
CA LYS A 40 4.78 4.46 5.57
C LYS A 40 5.13 5.06 6.92
N ALA A 41 4.52 6.16 7.32
CA ALA A 41 4.79 6.80 8.61
C ALA A 41 4.43 5.86 9.77
N GLY A 42 3.23 5.26 9.73
CA GLY A 42 2.80 4.29 10.75
C GLY A 42 3.69 3.05 10.83
N ASN A 43 4.23 2.59 9.69
CA ASN A 43 5.12 1.44 9.65
C ASN A 43 6.59 1.77 9.96
N SER A 44 7.02 3.03 9.84
CA SER A 44 8.39 3.48 10.15
C SER A 44 8.56 3.86 11.63
N LEU A 45 7.44 4.04 12.34
CA LEU A 45 7.39 4.33 13.78
C LEU A 45 7.23 3.06 14.64
N LYS A 46 7.20 1.89 13.98
CA LYS A 46 7.18 0.57 14.60
C LYS A 46 8.61 0.09 14.81
#